data_AF-A0A2G6GJX1-F1
#
_entry.id   AF-A0A2G6GJX1-F1
#
_cell.length_a   1.000
_cell.length_b   1.000
_cell.length_c   1.000
_cell.angle_alpha   90.00
_cell.angle_beta   90.00
_cell.angle_gamma   90.00
#
_symmetry.space_group_name_H-M   'P 1'
#
loop_
_entity.id
_entity.type
_entity.pdbx_description
1 polymer ?
#
loop_
_entity_poly.entity_id
_entity_poly.type
_entity_poly.pdbx_seq_one_letter_code
_entity_poly.pdbx_strand_id
1 'polypeptide(L)'
;MTIIWLFLAVLLMAAVAALVYWLVVITEGVYLGRSMVVWLYDVTAHKYDGIKEFDADAEHFFVIKPYLQHLPMHPTPLLLDVATGTGRVPFYLFAEPTFNGK
;
A
#
# COMPACT_ATOMS: atom_id res chain seq x y z
N MET A 1 1.73 -41.36 -27.57
CA MET A 1 1.34 -40.04 -28.11
C MET A 1 0.50 -39.25 -27.11
N THR A 2 -0.53 -39.83 -26.51
CA THR A 2 -1.36 -39.21 -25.44
C THR A 2 -0.55 -38.71 -24.23
N ILE A 3 0.40 -39.51 -23.74
CA ILE A 3 1.26 -39.13 -22.60
C ILE A 3 2.06 -37.85 -22.89
N ILE A 4 2.61 -37.71 -24.09
CA ILE A 4 3.38 -36.52 -24.49
C ILE A 4 2.48 -35.28 -24.49
N TRP A 5 1.26 -35.39 -25.02
CA TRP A 5 0.29 -34.30 -24.98
C TRP A 5 -0.11 -33.90 -23.55
N LEU A 6 -0.26 -34.88 -22.65
CA LEU A 6 -0.52 -34.60 -21.23
C LEU A 6 0.66 -33.86 -20.59
N PHE A 7 1.91 -34.30 -20.83
CA PHE A 7 3.09 -33.60 -20.34
C PHE A 7 3.19 -32.17 -20.87
N LEU A 8 2.95 -31.96 -22.17
CA LEU A 8 2.97 -30.62 -22.76
C LEU A 8 1.87 -29.73 -22.19
N ALA A 9 0.67 -30.28 -21.96
CA ALA A 9 -0.43 -29.55 -21.35
C ALA A 9 -0.10 -29.12 -19.92
N VAL A 10 0.50 -30.00 -19.10
CA VAL A 10 0.95 -29.68 -17.74
C VAL A 10 2.05 -28.63 -17.76
N LEU A 11 3.04 -28.75 -18.65
CA LEU A 11 4.13 -27.78 -18.77
C LEU A 11 3.60 -26.39 -19.16
N LEU A 12 2.69 -26.33 -20.14
CA LEU A 12 2.07 -25.09 -20.56
C LEU A 12 1.27 -24.46 -19.42
N MET A 13 0.50 -25.26 -18.68
CA MET A 13 -0.27 -24.77 -17.52
C MET A 13 0.65 -24.20 -16.44
N ALA A 14 1.76 -24.87 -16.13
CA ALA A 14 2.74 -24.39 -15.17
C ALA A 14 3.39 -23.06 -15.63
N ALA A 15 3.74 -22.96 -16.91
CA ALA A 15 4.30 -21.75 -17.49
C ALA A 15 3.32 -20.57 -17.42
N VAL A 16 2.05 -20.79 -17.76
CA VAL A 16 0.99 -19.77 -17.65
C VAL A 16 0.78 -19.36 -16.19
N ALA A 17 0.74 -20.30 -15.25
CA ALA A 17 0.59 -19.99 -13.83
C ALA A 17 1.77 -19.16 -13.30
N ALA A 18 3.00 -19.49 -13.68
CA ALA A 18 4.20 -18.73 -13.31
C ALA A 18 4.14 -17.30 -13.87
N LEU A 19 3.70 -17.14 -15.13
CA LEU A 19 3.54 -15.84 -15.75
C LEU A 19 2.47 -14.99 -15.05
N VAL A 20 1.31 -15.58 -14.73
CA VAL A 20 0.24 -14.88 -13.99
C VAL A 20 0.71 -14.48 -12.60
N TYR A 21 1.40 -15.37 -11.89
CA TYR A 21 1.95 -15.07 -10.57
C TYR A 21 2.95 -13.91 -10.64
N TRP A 22 3.88 -13.93 -11.60
CA TRP A 22 4.82 -12.85 -11.79
C TRP A 22 4.11 -11.53 -12.12
N LEU A 23 3.11 -11.57 -13.00
CA LEU A 23 2.38 -10.39 -13.46
C LEU A 23 1.47 -9.76 -12.38
N VAL A 24 0.84 -10.57 -11.54
CA VAL A 24 -0.14 -10.08 -10.56
C VAL A 24 0.48 -9.90 -9.17
N VAL A 25 1.37 -10.81 -8.75
CA VAL A 25 1.92 -10.80 -7.39
C VAL A 25 3.26 -10.08 -7.34
N ILE A 26 4.22 -10.45 -8.18
CA ILE A 26 5.58 -9.88 -8.11
C ILE A 26 5.61 -8.44 -8.63
N THR A 27 4.94 -8.19 -9.76
CA THR A 27 4.94 -6.88 -10.41
C THR A 27 3.74 -6.02 -10.01
N GLU A 28 2.88 -6.51 -9.12
CA GLU A 28 1.66 -5.83 -8.65
C GLU A 28 0.78 -5.28 -9.80
N GLY A 29 0.79 -5.94 -10.96
CA GLY A 29 -0.01 -5.53 -12.12
C GLY A 29 0.53 -4.30 -12.86
N VAL A 30 1.76 -3.83 -12.62
CA VAL A 30 2.33 -2.63 -13.27
C VAL A 30 2.29 -2.72 -14.79
N TYR A 31 2.51 -3.90 -15.37
CA TYR A 31 2.46 -4.11 -16.83
C TYR A 31 1.03 -4.19 -17.40
N LEU A 32 0.02 -4.33 -16.55
CA LEU A 32 -1.40 -4.34 -16.94
C LEU A 32 -2.04 -2.94 -16.87
N GLY A 33 -1.26 -1.94 -16.44
CA GLY A 33 -1.66 -0.54 -16.40
C GLY A 33 -2.24 -0.09 -15.06
N ARG A 34 -2.41 1.23 -14.93
CA ARG A 34 -2.78 1.90 -13.68
C ARG A 34 -4.04 1.33 -13.03
N SER A 35 -5.08 1.04 -13.81
CA SER A 35 -6.35 0.55 -13.26
C SER A 35 -6.21 -0.80 -12.57
N MET A 36 -5.34 -1.68 -13.07
CA MET A 36 -5.06 -2.97 -12.44
C MET A 36 -4.32 -2.78 -11.11
N VAL A 37 -3.30 -1.92 -11.09
CA VAL A 37 -2.57 -1.58 -9.87
C VAL A 37 -3.53 -1.06 -8.80
N VAL A 38 -4.35 -0.06 -9.13
CA VAL A 38 -5.34 0.50 -8.19
C VAL A 38 -6.27 -0.58 -7.67
N TRP A 39 -6.80 -1.43 -8.54
CA TRP A 39 -7.70 -2.51 -8.14
C TRP A 39 -7.03 -3.53 -7.21
N LEU A 40 -5.80 -3.95 -7.49
CA LEU A 40 -5.04 -4.87 -6.62
C LEU A 40 -4.78 -4.26 -5.23
N TYR A 41 -4.47 -2.96 -5.19
CA TYR A 41 -4.32 -2.22 -3.94
C TYR A 41 -5.66 -2.14 -3.18
N ASP A 42 -6.75 -1.78 -3.83
CA ASP A 42 -8.09 -1.68 -3.20
C ASP A 42 -8.51 -3.02 -2.57
N VAL A 43 -8.27 -4.14 -3.27
CA VAL A 43 -8.59 -5.49 -2.77
C VAL A 43 -7.79 -5.83 -1.51
N THR A 44 -6.58 -5.32 -1.36
CA THR A 44 -5.68 -5.67 -0.25
C THR A 44 -5.62 -4.61 0.86
N ALA A 45 -6.12 -3.40 0.60
CA ALA A 45 -6.02 -2.26 1.51
C ALA A 45 -6.57 -2.55 2.92
N HIS A 46 -7.70 -3.25 3.02
CA HIS A 46 -8.32 -3.61 4.31
C HIS A 46 -7.46 -4.55 5.18
N LYS A 47 -6.48 -5.23 4.58
CA LYS A 47 -5.53 -6.11 5.30
C LYS A 47 -4.26 -5.38 5.71
N TYR A 48 -4.02 -4.19 5.16
CA TYR A 48 -2.74 -3.50 5.26
C TYR A 48 -2.36 -3.22 6.71
N ASP A 49 -3.27 -2.62 7.48
CA ASP A 49 -3.02 -2.28 8.88
C ASP A 49 -2.84 -3.52 9.76
N GLY A 50 -3.53 -4.61 9.45
CA GLY A 50 -3.37 -5.90 10.14
C GLY A 50 -2.00 -6.55 9.87
N ILE A 51 -1.51 -6.50 8.63
CA ILE A 51 -0.17 -6.99 8.27
C ILE A 51 0.92 -6.13 8.89
N LYS A 52 0.67 -4.83 9.04
CA LYS A 52 1.60 -3.88 9.64
C LYS A 52 1.57 -3.86 11.17
N GLU A 53 0.71 -4.67 11.78
CA GLU A 53 0.50 -4.71 13.24
C GLU A 53 0.33 -3.30 13.80
N PHE A 54 -0.59 -2.55 13.18
CA PHE A 54 -0.79 -1.15 13.49
C PHE A 54 -1.06 -0.91 14.99
N ASP A 55 -0.31 0.03 15.58
CA ASP A 55 -0.48 0.51 16.94
C ASP A 55 -0.59 2.04 16.95
N ALA A 56 -1.69 2.55 17.49
CA ALA A 56 -2.00 3.98 17.46
C ALA A 56 -1.04 4.80 18.33
N ASP A 57 -0.63 4.26 19.49
CA ASP A 57 0.28 4.95 20.40
C ASP A 57 1.69 5.05 19.78
N ALA A 58 2.13 4.00 19.10
CA ALA A 58 3.39 3.98 18.36
C ALA A 58 3.38 4.96 17.19
N GLU A 59 2.31 5.01 16.39
CA GLU A 59 2.19 5.98 15.29
C GLU A 59 2.24 7.42 15.83
N HIS A 60 1.51 7.69 16.91
CA HIS A 60 1.51 8.99 17.56
C HIS A 60 2.91 9.38 18.06
N PHE A 61 3.55 8.47 18.80
CA PHE A 61 4.82 8.75 19.47
C PHE A 61 6.00 8.83 18.50
N PHE A 62 6.07 7.95 17.51
CA PHE A 62 7.22 7.84 16.61
C PHE A 62 7.07 8.62 15.30
N VAL A 63 5.84 8.95 14.88
CA VAL A 63 5.61 9.69 13.63
C VAL A 63 5.10 11.09 13.93
N ILE A 64 3.97 11.21 14.61
CA ILE A 64 3.26 12.50 14.73
C ILE A 64 4.01 13.50 15.63
N LYS A 65 4.48 13.07 16.80
CA LYS A 65 5.23 13.96 17.70
C LYS A 65 6.51 14.51 17.07
N PRO A 66 7.40 13.68 16.48
CA PRO A 66 8.58 14.20 15.78
C PRO A 66 8.20 15.09 14.61
N TYR A 67 7.13 14.74 13.88
CA TYR A 67 6.66 15.55 12.77
C TYR A 67 6.29 16.98 13.21
N LEU A 68 5.47 17.12 14.26
CA LEU A 68 5.08 18.42 14.82
C LEU A 68 6.26 19.20 15.38
N GLN A 69 7.26 18.53 15.96
CA GLN A 69 8.46 19.18 16.49
C GLN A 69 9.35 19.79 15.40
N HIS A 70 9.34 19.21 14.19
CA HIS A 70 10.15 19.68 13.06
C HIS A 70 9.36 20.52 12.07
N LEU A 71 8.03 20.60 12.20
CA LEU A 71 7.21 21.44 11.37
C LEU A 71 7.58 22.92 11.64
N PRO A 72 7.91 23.71 10.61
CA PRO A 72 8.14 25.14 10.79
C PRO A 72 6.94 25.80 11.47
N MET A 73 7.20 26.68 12.44
CA MET A 73 6.12 27.40 13.10
C MET A 73 5.35 28.24 12.07
N HIS A 74 4.12 27.82 11.79
CA HIS A 74 3.21 28.50 10.92
C HIS A 74 1.80 28.41 11.53
N PRO A 75 1.01 29.51 11.59
CA PRO A 75 -0.29 29.50 12.26
C PRO A 75 -1.29 28.51 11.66
N THR A 76 -1.26 28.34 10.33
CA THR A 76 -2.18 27.48 9.58
C THR A 76 -1.44 26.83 8.40
N PRO A 77 -0.61 25.81 8.64
CA PRO A 77 0.16 25.16 7.58
C PRO A 77 -0.77 24.44 6.59
N LEU A 78 -0.44 24.48 5.30
CA LEU A 78 -1.07 23.65 4.28
C LEU A 78 -0.22 22.42 4.04
N LEU A 79 -0.79 21.23 4.21
CA LEU A 79 -0.09 19.96 4.08
C LEU A 79 -0.53 19.17 2.86
N LEU A 80 0.45 18.69 2.10
CA LEU A 80 0.24 17.70 1.05
C LEU A 80 0.97 16.41 1.42
N ASP A 81 0.20 15.38 1.77
CA ASP A 81 0.74 14.04 2.01
C ASP A 81 0.73 13.23 0.70
N VAL A 82 1.92 13.02 0.13
CA VAL A 82 2.10 12.29 -1.12
C VAL A 82 2.29 10.81 -0.81
N ALA A 83 1.46 9.97 -1.43
CA ALA A 83 1.43 8.53 -1.17
C ALA A 83 1.09 8.18 0.29
N THR A 84 0.09 8.88 0.85
CA THR A 84 -0.41 8.75 2.24
C THR A 84 -0.86 7.34 2.67
N GLY A 85 -0.91 6.37 1.74
CA GLY A 85 -1.36 5.01 2.03
C GLY A 85 -2.79 5.00 2.57
N THR A 86 -2.97 4.45 3.77
CA THR A 86 -4.27 4.40 4.47
C THR A 86 -4.68 5.73 5.11
N GLY A 87 -3.89 6.81 4.97
CA GLY A 87 -4.24 8.13 5.49
C GLY A 87 -3.99 8.30 6.99
N ARG A 88 -3.20 7.41 7.61
CA ARG A 88 -2.97 7.41 9.07
C ARG A 88 -2.25 8.67 9.54
N VAL A 89 -1.21 9.10 8.84
CA VAL A 89 -0.46 10.31 9.20
C VAL A 89 -1.36 11.54 9.26
N PRO A 90 -2.12 11.92 8.20
CA PRO A 90 -3.00 13.07 8.27
C PRO A 90 -4.13 12.88 9.28
N PHE A 91 -4.66 11.66 9.43
CA PHE A 91 -5.68 11.36 10.46
C PHE A 91 -5.19 11.70 11.87
N TYR A 92 -4.02 11.19 12.27
CA TYR A 92 -3.49 11.44 13.61
C TYR A 92 -2.93 12.86 13.76
N LEU A 93 -2.40 13.46 12.70
CA LEU A 93 -1.96 14.85 12.73
C LEU A 93 -3.14 15.82 12.94
N PHE A 94 -4.28 15.59 12.29
CA PHE A 94 -5.50 16.39 12.52
C PHE A 94 -6.16 16.13 13.88
N ALA A 95 -5.86 14.99 14.51
CA ALA A 95 -6.32 14.70 15.87
C ALA A 95 -5.50 15.46 16.95
N GLU A 96 -4.36 16.05 16.59
CA GLU A 96 -3.50 16.77 17.52
C GLU A 96 -4.07 18.15 17.89
N PRO A 97 -4.33 18.43 19.18
CA PRO A 97 -4.91 19.71 19.60
C PRO A 97 -4.07 20.94 19.26
N THR A 98 -2.75 20.75 19.06
CA THR A 98 -1.80 21.81 18.74
C THR A 98 -1.66 22.05 17.24
N PHE A 99 -2.20 21.18 16.39
CA PHE A 99 -2.13 21.32 14.95
C PHE A 99 -3.34 22.10 14.42
N ASN A 100 -3.07 23.23 13.76
CA ASN A 100 -4.09 24.15 13.23
C ASN A 100 -4.06 24.25 11.69
N GLY A 101 -3.49 23.24 11.03
CA GLY A 101 -3.30 23.19 9.58
C GLY A 101 -4.50 22.62 8.80
N LYS A 102 -4.31 22.51 7.49
CA LYS A 102 -5.26 21.91 6.53
C LYS A 102 -4.54 21.00 5.55
#